data_AF-A0A553QNH6-F1
#
_entry.id   AF-A0A553QNH6-F1
#
_cell.length_a   1.000
_cell.length_b   1.000
_cell.length_c   1.000
_cell.angle_alpha   90.00
_cell.angle_beta   90.00
_cell.angle_gamma   90.00
#
_symmetry.space_group_name_H-M   'P 1'
#
loop_
_entity.id
_entity.type
_entity.pdbx_description
1 polymer ?
#
loop_
_entity_poly.entity_id
_entity_poly.type
_entity_poly.pdbx_seq_one_letter_code
_entity_poly.pdbx_strand_id
1 'polypeptide(L)' 'FFLKFFLKCNQNCLKNAGNPRDMRRFQVVVSTTVNVDGHVLAVSDNMFVHNNSKHGRRARRLDPSEGTATPYLENVE' A
#
# COMPACT_ATOMS: atom_id res chain seq x y z
N PHE A 1 -0.59 -31.82 -4.13
CA PHE A 1 -1.88 -31.20 -3.78
C PHE A 1 -1.64 -29.76 -3.35
N PHE A 2 -2.59 -28.84 -3.58
CA PHE A 2 -2.47 -27.41 -3.24
C PHE A 2 -3.79 -26.88 -2.65
N LEU A 3 -3.69 -25.93 -1.72
CA LEU A 3 -4.84 -25.20 -1.14
C LEU A 3 -4.66 -23.69 -1.38
N LYS A 4 -5.75 -23.00 -1.69
CA LYS A 4 -5.76 -21.55 -1.94
C LYS A 4 -6.83 -20.88 -1.08
N PHE A 5 -6.42 -19.89 -0.29
CA PHE A 5 -7.29 -19.14 0.61
C PHE A 5 -7.48 -17.72 0.09
N PHE A 6 -8.71 -17.20 0.18
CA PHE A 6 -9.06 -15.83 -0.20
C PHE A 6 -9.61 -15.11 1.03
N LEU A 7 -8.93 -14.04 1.44
CA LEU A 7 -9.25 -13.28 2.66
C LEU A 7 -9.12 -11.79 2.39
N LYS A 8 -9.78 -10.97 3.22
CA LYS A 8 -9.64 -9.52 3.24
C LYS A 8 -9.22 -9.07 4.63
N CYS A 9 -8.08 -8.38 4.73
CA CYS A 9 -7.68 -7.71 5.95
C CYS A 9 -8.36 -6.33 6.02
N ASN A 10 -8.97 -6.00 7.16
CA ASN A 10 -9.61 -4.71 7.41
C ASN A 10 -8.89 -3.88 8.49
N GLN A 11 -7.67 -4.28 8.87
CA GLN A 11 -6.82 -3.54 9.78
C GLN A 11 -5.59 -3.05 9.00
N ASN A 12 -5.36 -1.74 9.01
CA ASN A 12 -4.16 -1.16 8.42
C ASN A 12 -2.94 -1.44 9.30
N CYS A 13 -1.76 -1.53 8.67
CA CYS A 13 -0.49 -1.60 9.38
C CYS A 13 -0.22 -0.30 10.17
N LEU A 14 -0.57 0.86 9.60
CA LEU A 14 -0.45 2.16 10.27
C LEU A 14 -1.81 2.60 10.82
N LYS A 15 -1.82 3.08 12.07
CA LYS A 15 -3.04 3.52 12.76
C LYS A 15 -3.45 4.96 12.40
N ASN A 16 -2.47 5.82 12.17
CA ASN A 16 -2.66 7.24 11.98
C ASN A 16 -2.24 7.68 10.57
N ALA A 17 -2.75 8.82 10.13
CA ALA A 17 -2.29 9.47 8.91
C ALA A 17 -0.89 10.08 9.08
N GLY A 18 -0.25 10.43 7.97
CA GLY A 18 1.05 11.08 7.94
C GLY A 18 2.11 10.25 7.23
N ASN A 19 3.34 10.77 7.20
CA ASN A 19 4.46 10.04 6.62
C ASN A 19 4.78 8.81 7.51
N PRO A 20 4.84 7.59 6.96
CA PRO A 20 5.20 6.41 7.73
C PRO A 20 6.55 6.58 8.41
N ARG A 21 6.56 6.58 9.74
CA ARG A 21 7.79 6.48 10.54
C ARG A 21 7.94 5.08 11.13
N ASP A 22 6.83 4.53 11.60
CA ASP A 22 6.77 3.14 12.05
C ASP A 22 6.54 2.20 10.87
N MET A 23 7.33 1.13 10.79
CA MET A 23 7.31 0.16 9.69
C MET A 23 6.59 -1.13 10.06
N ARG A 24 5.42 -1.03 10.71
CA ARG A 24 4.64 -2.23 11.05
C ARG A 24 4.25 -2.98 9.78
N ARG A 25 4.41 -4.31 9.79
CA ARG A 25 3.94 -5.24 8.75
C ARG A 25 3.24 -6.42 9.41
N PHE A 26 2.42 -7.12 8.64
CA PHE A 26 1.74 -8.34 9.08
C PHE A 26 2.32 -9.55 8.38
N GLN A 27 2.26 -10.69 9.04
CA GLN A 27 2.49 -12.00 8.45
C GLN A 27 1.26 -12.86 8.67
N VAL A 28 1.00 -13.78 7.75
CA VAL A 28 -0.01 -14.84 7.93
C VAL A 28 0.69 -16.02 8.59
N VAL A 29 0.13 -16.46 9.71
CA VAL A 29 0.54 -17.67 10.41
C VAL A 29 -0.47 -18.77 10.09
N VAL A 30 0.01 -19.95 9.75
CA VAL A 30 -0.81 -21.16 9.58
C VAL A 30 -0.47 -22.13 10.70
N SER A 31 -1.47 -22.58 11.44
CA SER A 31 -1.33 -23.49 12.59
C SER A 31 -2.56 -24.40 12.70
N THR A 32 -2.41 -25.51 13.42
CA THR A 32 -3.55 -26.39 13.79
C THR A 32 -4.25 -25.94 15.07
N THR A 33 -3.69 -24.97 15.78
CA THR A 33 -4.20 -24.41 17.04
C THR A 33 -4.41 -22.90 16.92
N VAL A 34 -5.29 -22.34 17.75
CA VAL A 34 -5.50 -20.88 17.82
C VAL A 34 -4.31 -20.13 18.41
N ASN A 35 -3.57 -20.75 19.33
CA ASN A 35 -2.36 -20.15 19.90
C ASN A 35 -1.24 -20.10 18.84
N VAL A 36 -0.61 -18.95 18.68
CA VAL A 36 0.43 -18.68 17.67
C VAL A 36 1.80 -18.38 18.26
N ASP A 37 1.93 -18.35 19.60
CA ASP A 37 3.20 -18.09 20.30
C ASP A 37 4.11 -19.33 20.36
N GLY A 38 3.61 -20.50 19.93
CA GLY A 38 4.30 -21.79 19.98
C GLY A 38 4.62 -22.36 18.59
N HIS A 39 4.45 -23.67 18.44
CA HIS A 39 4.70 -24.35 17.16
C HIS A 39 3.66 -23.98 16.10
N VAL A 40 4.12 -23.49 14.96
CA VAL A 40 3.30 -23.12 13.79
C VAL A 40 3.73 -23.92 12.57
N LEU A 41 2.82 -24.14 11.61
CA LEU A 41 3.12 -24.91 10.40
C LEU A 41 3.91 -24.09 9.38
N ALA A 42 3.57 -22.81 9.23
CA ALA A 42 4.23 -21.89 8.31
C ALA A 42 3.95 -20.43 8.68
N VAL A 43 4.83 -19.54 8.22
CA VAL A 43 4.70 -18.09 8.34
C VAL A 43 4.98 -17.48 6.97
N SER A 44 4.14 -16.54 6.53
CA SER A 44 4.32 -15.86 5.24
C SER A 44 5.43 -14.80 5.27
N ASP A 45 5.80 -14.31 4.10
CA ASP A 45 6.51 -13.03 3.98
C ASP A 45 5.70 -11.86 4.56
N ASN A 46 6.39 -10.75 4.78
CA ASN A 46 5.83 -9.53 5.31
C ASN A 46 4.88 -8.85 4.32
N MET A 47 3.65 -8.61 4.76
CA MET A 47 2.62 -7.87 4.04
C MET A 47 2.38 -6.50 4.68
N PHE A 48 2.26 -5.48 3.84
CA PHE A 48 1.92 -4.13 4.26
C PHE A 48 0.48 -3.80 3.84
N VAL A 49 -0.45 -3.86 4.78
CA VAL A 49 -1.86 -3.53 4.56
C VAL A 49 -2.06 -2.03 4.73
N HIS A 50 -2.49 -1.36 3.66
CA HIS A 50 -2.72 0.08 3.63
C HIS A 50 -4.02 0.40 2.89
N ASN A 51 -4.64 1.53 3.23
CA ASN A 51 -5.77 2.06 2.51
C ASN A 51 -5.34 3.29 1.70
N ASN A 52 -4.52 3.06 0.67
CA ASN A 52 -3.99 4.12 -0.19
C ASN A 52 -3.93 3.64 -1.65
N SER A 53 -4.84 4.14 -2.48
CA SER A 53 -4.91 3.80 -3.91
C SER A 53 -3.69 4.28 -4.73
N LYS A 54 -2.85 5.15 -4.16
CA LYS A 54 -1.63 5.69 -4.78
C LYS A 54 -0.35 4.98 -4.33
N HIS A 55 -0.42 3.96 -3.48
CA HIS A 55 0.77 3.24 -3.02
C HIS A 55 1.61 2.72 -4.20
N GLY A 56 2.93 2.87 -4.13
CA GLY A 56 3.87 2.49 -5.19
C GLY A 56 3.94 3.44 -6.38
N ARG A 57 3.04 4.42 -6.51
CA ARG A 57 3.11 5.43 -7.57
C ARG A 57 4.14 6.50 -7.24
N ARG A 58 4.85 6.99 -8.25
CA ARG A 58 5.69 8.18 -8.12
C ARG A 58 4.79 9.42 -7.99
N ALA A 59 5.25 10.42 -7.22
CA ALA A 59 4.56 11.69 -7.14
C ALA A 59 4.47 12.33 -8.53
N ARG A 60 3.30 12.89 -8.87
CA ARG A 60 3.16 13.72 -10.08
C ARG A 60 3.75 15.09 -9.80
N ARG A 61 4.50 15.64 -10.75
CA ARG A 61 4.85 17.06 -10.72
C ARG A 61 3.54 17.85 -10.85
N LEU A 62 3.36 18.80 -9.95
CA LEU A 62 2.25 19.74 -9.98
C LEU A 62 2.84 21.07 -10.45
N ASP A 63 3.32 21.12 -11.70
CA ASP A 63 3.61 22.39 -12.34
C ASP A 63 2.31 22.84 -13.02
N PRO A 64 1.68 23.94 -12.59
CA PRO A 64 0.47 24.46 -13.23
C PRO A 64 0.65 24.71 -14.74
N SER A 65 1.90 24.94 -15.17
CA SER A 65 2.27 25.22 -16.56
C SER A 65 2.22 23.98 -17.46
N GLU A 66 2.28 22.76 -16.89
CA GLU A 66 2.22 21.50 -17.65
C GLU A 66 0.78 21.12 -18.08
N GLY A 67 -0.26 21.83 -17.62
CA GLY A 67 -1.67 21.57 -17.94
C GLY A 67 -2.34 22.60 -18.86
N THR A 68 -1.73 23.77 -19.05
CA THR A 68 -2.17 24.75 -20.05
C THR A 68 -1.44 24.47 -21.35
N ALA A 69 -2.16 24.01 -22.37
CA ALA A 69 -1.70 24.20 -23.74
C ALA A 69 -1.26 25.66 -23.88
N THR A 70 0.00 25.87 -24.27
CA THR A 70 0.58 27.20 -24.51
C THR A 70 -0.44 28.04 -25.28
N PRO A 71 -0.92 29.18 -24.75
CA PRO A 71 -1.69 30.10 -25.55
C PRO A 71 -0.74 30.57 -26.65
N TYR A 72 -1.05 30.21 -27.89
CA TYR A 72 -0.39 30.78 -29.06
C TYR A 72 -0.51 32.29 -28.88
N LEU A 73 0.64 32.95 -28.70
CA LEU A 73 0.71 34.40 -28.85
C LEU A 73 0.41 34.69 -30.31
N GLU A 74 -0.87 34.87 -30.64
CA GLU A 74 -1.30 35.52 -31.87
C GLU A 74 -0.79 36.95 -31.81
N ASN A 75 0.33 37.16 -32.50
CA ASN A 75 0.79 38.39 -33.14
C ASN A 75 0.05 39.66 -32.71
N VAL A 76 0.67 40.41 -31.81
CA VAL A 76 0.35 41.83 -31.63
C VAL A 76 1.02 42.58 -32.80
N GLU A 77 0.20 43.17 -33.67
CA GLU A 77 0.59 44.17 -34.67
C GLU A 77 1.34 45.36 -34.04
#